data_AF-A0A524BIK6-F1
#
_entry.id   AF-A0A524BIK6-F1
#
_cell.length_a   1.000
_cell.length_b   1.000
_cell.length_c   1.000
_cell.angle_alpha   90.00
_cell.angle_beta   90.00
_cell.angle_gamma   90.00
#
_symmetry.space_group_name_H-M   'P 1'
#
loop_
_entity.id
_entity.type
_entity.pdbx_description
1 polymer ?
#
loop_
_entity_poly.entity_id
_entity_poly.type
_entity_poly.pdbx_seq_one_letter_code
_entity_poly.pdbx_strand_id
1 'polypeptide(L)'
;MTFDYAPAPESRAVVDIAPHYGLFIDGEFVEPIDGASFKTVNPATEEVLADISEGGAADVDRAVRAARTAYKTTWSRMPGAERAKYLYR
;
A
#
# COMPACT_ATOMS: atom_id res chain seq x y z
N MET A 1 35.58 11.66 -20.79
CA MET A 1 34.65 12.68 -20.28
C MET A 1 33.31 12.01 -20.11
N THR A 2 32.91 11.73 -18.87
CA THR A 2 31.55 11.23 -18.58
C THR A 2 30.63 12.44 -18.62
N PHE A 3 29.65 12.44 -19.52
CA PHE A 3 28.61 13.47 -19.55
C PHE A 3 27.69 13.25 -18.36
N ASP A 4 27.58 14.27 -17.51
CA ASP A 4 26.62 14.30 -16.41
C ASP A 4 25.27 14.73 -16.98
N TYR A 5 24.35 13.78 -17.11
CA TYR A 5 23.02 14.03 -17.64
C TYR A 5 22.10 14.54 -16.54
N ALA A 6 21.25 15.52 -16.87
CA ALA A 6 20.17 15.92 -15.99
C ALA A 6 19.24 14.72 -15.69
N PRO A 7 18.61 14.66 -14.50
CA PRO A 7 17.70 13.58 -14.17
C PRO A 7 16.57 13.52 -15.20
N ALA A 8 16.33 12.33 -15.73
CA ALA A 8 15.23 12.03 -16.66
C ALA A 8 14.03 11.52 -15.83
N PRO A 9 13.10 12.40 -15.40
CA PRO A 9 11.92 11.98 -14.62
C PRO A 9 11.01 11.01 -15.39
N GLU A 10 11.13 10.95 -16.72
CA GLU A 10 10.46 9.99 -17.59
C GLU A 10 11.09 8.59 -17.55
N SER A 11 12.28 8.44 -16.96
CA SER A 11 12.97 7.16 -16.90
C SER A 11 12.26 6.17 -15.98
N ARG A 12 12.06 4.94 -16.48
CA ARG A 12 11.54 3.82 -15.68
C ARG A 12 12.44 3.46 -14.50
N ALA A 13 13.72 3.81 -14.54
CA ALA A 13 14.67 3.53 -13.46
C ALA A 13 14.42 4.35 -12.18
N VAL A 14 13.51 5.34 -12.23
CA VAL A 14 13.19 6.20 -11.08
C VAL A 14 12.22 5.51 -10.10
N VAL A 15 11.50 4.47 -10.55
CA VAL A 15 10.49 3.78 -9.74
C VAL A 15 10.95 2.36 -9.42
N ASP A 16 10.96 2.04 -8.13
CA ASP A 16 11.19 0.67 -7.64
C ASP A 16 9.83 0.03 -7.29
N ILE A 17 9.47 -1.02 -8.02
CA ILE A 17 8.24 -1.78 -7.79
C ILE A 17 8.62 -3.06 -7.06
N ALA A 18 8.08 -3.24 -5.85
CA ALA A 18 8.32 -4.45 -5.08
C ALA A 18 7.69 -5.66 -5.80
N PRO A 19 8.31 -6.85 -5.72
CA PRO A 19 7.79 -8.04 -6.39
C PRO A 19 6.45 -8.52 -5.83
N HIS A 20 6.13 -8.16 -4.57
CA HIS A 20 4.90 -8.54 -3.88
C HIS A 20 4.40 -7.42 -2.96
N TYR A 21 3.08 -7.23 -2.91
CA TYR A 21 2.42 -6.33 -1.96
C TYR A 21 1.33 -7.06 -1.15
N GLY A 22 1.48 -6.98 0.18
CA GLY A 22 0.53 -7.51 1.16
C GLY A 22 -0.65 -6.58 1.45
N LEU A 23 -1.64 -7.08 2.19
CA LEU A 23 -2.72 -6.27 2.76
C LEU A 23 -2.18 -5.46 3.95
N PHE A 24 -2.59 -4.21 4.12
CA PHE A 24 -2.24 -3.42 5.31
C PHE A 24 -3.39 -3.42 6.32
N ILE A 25 -3.27 -4.21 7.39
CA ILE A 25 -4.33 -4.41 8.38
C ILE A 25 -3.74 -4.26 9.78
N ASP A 26 -4.40 -3.44 10.61
CA ASP A 26 -4.04 -3.19 12.01
C ASP A 26 -2.60 -2.68 12.23
N GLY A 27 -2.07 -1.92 11.27
CA GLY A 27 -0.74 -1.32 11.35
C GLY A 27 0.38 -2.15 10.76
N GLU A 28 0.08 -3.31 10.17
CA GLU A 28 1.07 -4.24 9.62
C GLU A 28 0.71 -4.69 8.20
N PHE A 29 1.74 -5.02 7.41
CA PHE A 29 1.56 -5.71 6.14
C PHE A 29 1.43 -7.22 6.40
N VAL A 30 0.35 -7.82 5.91
CA VAL A 30 -0.01 -9.22 6.14
C VAL A 30 -0.46 -9.88 4.84
N GLU A 31 -0.29 -11.20 4.77
CA GLU A 31 -0.86 -12.01 3.70
C GLU A 31 -2.38 -12.21 3.91
N PRO A 32 -3.14 -12.43 2.82
CA PRO A 32 -4.56 -12.76 2.89
C PRO A 32 -4.74 -14.13 3.53
N ILE A 33 -5.89 -14.34 4.18
CA ILE A 33 -6.15 -15.55 4.98
C ILE A 33 -6.19 -16.81 4.11
N ASP A 34 -6.70 -16.69 2.90
CA ASP A 34 -6.74 -17.79 1.91
C ASP A 34 -5.46 -17.89 1.06
N GLY A 35 -4.51 -16.97 1.25
CA GLY A 35 -3.26 -16.90 0.48
C GLY A 35 -3.47 -16.53 -1.00
N ALA A 36 -4.64 -16.02 -1.38
CA ALA A 36 -4.92 -15.65 -2.76
C ALA A 36 -4.13 -14.41 -3.19
N SER A 37 -3.70 -14.38 -4.44
CA SER A 37 -2.99 -13.24 -5.00
C SER A 37 -3.14 -13.20 -6.52
N PHE A 38 -2.91 -12.04 -7.13
CA PHE A 38 -2.99 -11.86 -8.57
C PHE A 38 -1.85 -10.99 -9.10
N LYS A 39 -1.49 -11.24 -10.36
CA LYS A 39 -0.42 -10.51 -11.04
C LYS A 39 -0.96 -9.23 -11.65
N THR A 40 -0.30 -8.12 -11.37
CA THR A 40 -0.47 -6.88 -12.11
C THR A 40 0.43 -6.88 -13.32
N VAL A 41 -0.10 -6.44 -14.45
CA VAL A 41 0.60 -6.45 -15.74
C VAL A 41 0.70 -5.06 -16.32
N ASN A 42 1.81 -4.78 -16.98
CA ASN A 42 2.04 -3.54 -17.69
C ASN A 42 1.18 -3.52 -18.97
N PRO A 43 0.26 -2.56 -19.15
CA PRO A 43 -0.61 -2.54 -20.32
C PRO A 43 0.12 -2.24 -21.64
N ALA A 44 1.36 -1.74 -21.59
CA ALA A 44 2.14 -1.41 -22.78
C ALA A 44 3.08 -2.54 -23.25
N THR A 45 3.48 -3.43 -22.34
CA THR A 45 4.48 -4.48 -22.62
C THR A 45 4.00 -5.89 -22.27
N GLU A 46 2.85 -6.01 -21.61
CA GLU A 46 2.30 -7.27 -21.05
C GLU A 46 3.19 -7.95 -20.00
N GLU A 47 4.29 -7.31 -19.59
CA GLU A 47 5.18 -7.81 -18.56
C GLU A 47 4.51 -7.72 -17.17
N VAL A 48 4.81 -8.70 -16.32
CA VAL A 48 4.35 -8.69 -14.92
C VAL A 48 5.10 -7.61 -14.14
N LEU A 49 4.35 -6.76 -13.44
CA LEU A 49 4.89 -5.71 -12.58
C LEU A 49 5.10 -6.21 -11.15
N ALA A 50 4.05 -6.74 -10.53
CA ALA A 50 4.07 -7.23 -9.16
C ALA A 50 2.95 -8.26 -8.92
N ASP A 51 3.13 -9.10 -7.91
CA ASP A 51 2.07 -9.90 -7.31
C ASP A 51 1.37 -9.10 -6.20
N ILE A 52 0.04 -9.11 -6.16
CA ILE A 52 -0.76 -8.35 -5.20
C ILE A 52 -1.68 -9.30 -4.46
N SER A 53 -1.66 -9.22 -3.13
CA SER A 53 -2.57 -9.98 -2.27
C SER A 53 -4.03 -9.71 -2.60
N GLU A 54 -4.82 -10.77 -2.77
CA GLU A 54 -6.27 -10.70 -2.98
C GLU A 54 -6.99 -10.91 -1.65
N GLY A 55 -7.56 -9.85 -1.09
CA GLY A 55 -8.25 -9.93 0.19
C GLY A 55 -9.65 -10.53 0.08
N GLY A 56 -9.88 -11.65 0.79
CA GLY A 56 -11.19 -12.27 0.90
C GLY A 56 -12.10 -11.65 1.97
N ALA A 57 -13.31 -12.19 2.12
CA ALA A 57 -14.29 -11.69 3.10
C ALA A 57 -13.76 -11.72 4.55
N ALA A 58 -12.99 -12.74 4.92
CA ALA A 58 -12.40 -12.86 6.26
C ALA A 58 -11.35 -11.77 6.54
N ASP A 59 -10.58 -11.37 5.52
CA ASP A 59 -9.63 -10.27 5.62
C ASP A 59 -10.34 -8.93 5.77
N VAL A 60 -11.43 -8.73 5.03
CA VAL A 60 -12.30 -7.55 5.18
C VAL A 60 -12.86 -7.48 6.61
N ASP A 61 -13.36 -8.57 7.17
CA ASP A 61 -13.85 -8.60 8.54
C ASP A 61 -12.75 -8.23 9.56
N ARG A 62 -11.53 -8.73 9.35
CA ARG A 62 -10.35 -8.39 10.17
C ARG A 62 -10.04 -6.89 10.07
N ALA A 63 -10.02 -6.33 8.86
CA ALA A 63 -9.79 -4.91 8.63
C ALA A 63 -10.87 -4.02 9.26
N VAL A 64 -12.14 -4.41 9.14
CA VAL A 64 -13.27 -3.67 9.72
C VAL A 64 -13.20 -3.68 11.25
N ARG A 65 -12.84 -4.80 11.87
CA ARG A 65 -12.64 -4.88 13.33
C ARG A 65 -11.51 -3.96 13.80
N ALA A 66 -10.37 -3.95 13.10
CA ALA A 66 -9.25 -3.07 13.39
C ALA A 66 -9.66 -1.60 13.27
N ALA A 67 -10.26 -1.20 12.15
CA ALA A 67 -10.76 0.16 11.93
C ALA A 67 -11.79 0.59 12.98
N ARG A 68 -12.71 -0.31 13.36
CA ARG A 68 -13.72 -0.04 14.40
C ARG A 68 -13.09 0.20 15.77
N THR A 69 -12.06 -0.58 16.11
CA THR A 69 -11.31 -0.42 17.37
C THR A 69 -10.61 0.93 17.39
N ALA A 70 -9.81 1.23 16.37
CA ALA A 70 -9.10 2.50 16.24
C ALA A 70 -10.06 3.71 16.31
N TYR A 71 -11.22 3.62 15.65
CA TYR A 71 -12.25 4.66 15.72
C TYR A 71 -12.77 4.84 17.15
N LYS A 72 -13.17 3.76 17.83
CA LYS A 72 -13.78 3.83 19.17
C LYS A 72 -12.81 4.28 20.26
N THR A 73 -11.53 3.91 20.16
CA THR A 73 -10.56 4.13 21.24
C THR A 73 -9.77 5.41 21.06
N THR A 74 -9.34 5.73 19.83
CA THR A 74 -8.26 6.69 19.61
C THR A 74 -8.64 7.76 18.59
N TRP A 75 -8.92 7.38 17.34
CA TRP A 75 -8.99 8.33 16.22
C TRP A 75 -10.16 9.32 16.32
N SER A 76 -11.35 8.85 16.72
CA SER A 76 -12.53 9.74 16.87
C SER A 76 -12.38 10.74 18.01
N ARG A 77 -11.63 10.38 19.06
CA ARG A 77 -11.41 11.18 20.26
C ARG A 77 -10.24 12.15 20.13
N MET A 78 -9.35 11.92 19.16
CA MET A 78 -8.19 12.77 18.92
C MET A 78 -8.64 14.20 18.50
N PRO A 79 -8.10 15.27 19.11
CA PRO A 79 -8.42 16.63 18.69
C PRO A 79 -8.11 16.88 17.22
N GLY A 80 -8.89 17.75 16.57
CA GLY A 80 -8.71 18.06 15.14
C GLY A 80 -7.30 18.57 14.82
N ALA A 81 -6.72 19.40 15.70
CA ALA A 81 -5.36 19.89 15.55
C ALA A 81 -4.30 18.76 15.58
N GLU A 82 -4.50 17.73 16.40
CA GLU A 82 -3.61 16.56 16.45
C GLU A 82 -3.77 15.71 15.19
N ARG A 83 -4.99 15.49 14.70
CA ARG A 83 -5.21 14.79 13.42
C ARG A 83 -4.59 15.52 12.23
N ALA A 84 -4.61 16.85 12.24
CA ALA A 84 -4.01 17.66 11.17
C ALA A 84 -2.51 17.44 11.02
N LYS A 85 -1.79 17.12 12.12
CA LYS A 85 -0.35 16.80 12.07
C LYS A 85 -0.05 15.57 11.20
N TYR A 86 -0.96 14.59 11.18
CA TYR A 86 -0.81 13.38 10.36
C TYR A 86 -1.18 13.59 8.88
N LEU A 87 -1.97 14.63 8.56
CA LEU A 87 -2.34 14.96 7.18
C LEU A 87 -1.33 15.87 6.49
N TYR A 88 -0.66 16.73 7.26
CA TYR A 88 0.30 17.70 6.72
C TYR A 88 1.70 17.10 6.51
N ARG A 89 2.02 16.02 7.21
CA ARG A 89 3.33 15.38 7.20
C ARG A 89 3.48 14.44 6.00
#